data_AF-A0A928WV64-F1
#
_entry.id   AF-A0A928WV64-F1
#
_cell.length_a   1.000
_cell.length_b   1.000
_cell.length_c   1.000
_cell.angle_alpha   90.00
_cell.angle_beta   90.00
_cell.angle_gamma   90.00
#
_symmetry.space_group_name_H-M   'P 1'
#
loop_
_entity.id
_entity.type
_entity.pdbx_description
1 polymer ?
#
loop_
_entity_poly.entity_id
_entity_poly.type
_entity_poly.pdbx_seq_one_letter_code
_entity_poly.pdbx_strand_id
1 'polypeptide(L)' 'MLIKRGDGGLLQDSVALCFQLRVLDKTRLIKRLGQLNSKTVAELEGVVLVTLGYEL' A
#
# COMPACT_ATOMS: atom_id res chain seq x y z
N MET A 1 7.03 -3.45 -1.62
CA MET A 1 7.14 -2.38 -2.63
C MET A 1 7.61 -1.09 -1.96
N LEU A 2 8.59 -0.38 -2.54
CA LEU A 2 9.10 0.88 -2.00
C LEU A 2 8.11 2.02 -2.24
N ILE A 3 7.83 2.82 -1.22
CA ILE A 3 7.08 4.07 -1.26
C ILE A 3 8.04 5.18 -0.86
N LYS A 4 8.17 6.21 -1.71
CA LYS A 4 9.07 7.33 -1.45
C LYS A 4 8.51 8.27 -0.38
N ARG A 5 9.39 8.89 0.39
CA ARG A 5 9.06 9.96 1.32
C ARG A 5 8.18 11.01 0.64
N GLY A 6 7.12 11.44 1.34
CA GLY A 6 6.14 12.40 0.85
C GLY A 6 4.96 11.75 0.14
N ASP A 7 5.14 10.59 -0.50
CA ASP A 7 4.04 9.82 -1.08
C ASP A 7 3.24 9.15 0.04
N GLY A 8 1.91 9.26 0.00
CA GLY A 8 1.07 8.74 1.09
C GLY A 8 1.12 9.55 2.40
N GLY A 9 1.80 10.71 2.42
CA GLY A 9 1.90 11.58 3.60
C GLY A 9 2.93 11.10 4.64
N LEU A 10 3.86 10.22 4.27
CA LEU A 10 4.89 9.70 5.17
C LEU A 10 6.16 10.55 5.13
N LEU A 11 6.80 10.72 6.30
CA LEU A 11 8.01 11.54 6.46
C LEU A 11 9.31 10.84 6.03
N GLN A 12 9.24 9.56 5.68
CA GLN A 12 10.39 8.74 5.32
C GLN A 12 10.04 7.76 4.21
N ASP A 13 11.06 7.31 3.48
CA ASP A 13 10.93 6.18 2.56
C ASP A 13 10.40 4.97 3.35
N SER A 14 9.43 4.29 2.78
CA SER A 14 8.64 3.25 3.45
C SER A 14 8.46 2.05 2.52
N VAL A 15 8.03 0.92 3.07
CA VAL A 15 7.79 -0.30 2.28
C VAL A 15 6.38 -0.82 2.54
N ALA A 16 5.59 -0.99 1.48
CA ALA A 16 4.33 -1.73 1.54
C ALA A 16 4.61 -3.25 1.50
N LEU A 17 4.18 -3.96 2.54
CA LEU A 17 4.35 -5.41 2.71
C LEU A 17 3.09 -6.13 2.20
N CYS A 18 3.04 -6.42 0.90
CA CYS A 18 1.84 -7.02 0.27
C CYS A 18 1.55 -8.43 0.79
N PHE A 19 2.55 -9.17 1.27
CA PHE A 19 2.37 -10.46 1.93
C PHE A 19 1.78 -10.36 3.35
N GLN A 20 1.57 -9.14 3.87
CA GLN A 20 0.93 -8.89 5.17
C GLN A 20 -0.46 -8.24 5.03
N LEU A 21 -1.14 -8.43 3.89
CA LEU A 21 -2.51 -7.97 3.72
C LEU A 21 -3.45 -8.58 4.78
N ARG A 22 -4.36 -7.75 5.31
CA ARG A 22 -5.35 -8.15 6.32
C ARG A 22 -6.67 -7.44 6.08
N VAL A 23 -7.76 -8.16 6.31
CA VAL A 23 -9.10 -7.57 6.38
C VAL A 23 -9.23 -6.84 7.71
N LEU A 24 -9.73 -5.61 7.67
CA LEU A 24 -9.93 -4.75 8.84
C LEU A 24 -11.35 -4.18 8.83
N ASP A 25 -11.98 -4.14 10.00
CA ASP A 25 -13.21 -3.38 10.21
C ASP A 25 -12.92 -1.87 10.26
N LYS A 26 -13.89 -1.04 9.83
CA LYS A 26 -13.73 0.42 9.78
C LYS A 26 -13.46 1.05 11.15
N THR A 27 -13.93 0.44 12.24
CA THR A 27 -13.66 0.92 13.62
C THR A 27 -12.18 0.89 14.00
N ARG A 28 -11.35 0.11 13.28
CA ARG A 28 -9.89 0.06 13.52
C ARG A 28 -9.12 1.22 12.88
N LEU A 29 -9.75 2.04 12.05
CA LEU A 29 -9.11 3.18 11.40
C LEU A 29 -9.06 4.38 12.36
N ILE A 30 -7.86 4.78 12.78
CA ILE A 30 -7.68 5.85 13.79
C ILE A 30 -7.59 7.24 13.14
N LYS A 31 -6.84 7.36 12.04
CA LYS A 31 -6.62 8.64 11.33
C LYS A 31 -6.22 8.41 9.89
N ARG A 32 -6.53 9.38 9.01
CA ARG A 32 -5.99 9.44 7.65
C ARG A 32 -4.59 10.06 7.68
N LEU A 33 -3.59 9.35 7.14
CA LEU A 33 -2.21 9.85 7.05
C LEU A 33 -1.95 10.67 5.78
N GLY A 34 -2.60 10.30 4.67
CA GLY A 34 -2.41 10.93 3.39
C GLY A 34 -3.12 10.16 2.28
N GLN A 35 -2.59 10.24 1.07
CA GLN A 35 -3.06 9.52 -0.10
C GLN A 35 -1.87 9.19 -0.98
N LEU A 36 -1.78 7.93 -1.44
CA LEU A 36 -0.78 7.53 -2.42
C LEU A 36 -1.14 8.12 -3.78
N ASN A 37 -0.13 8.50 -4.54
CA ASN A 37 -0.34 8.91 -5.93
C ASN A 37 -0.83 7.73 -6.79
N SER A 38 -1.54 8.03 -7.87
CA SER A 38 -2.16 7.01 -8.74
C SER A 38 -1.15 6.05 -9.36
N LYS A 39 0.08 6.50 -9.64
CA LYS A 39 1.14 5.64 -10.21
C LYS A 39 1.60 4.59 -9.19
N THR A 40 1.85 5.00 -7.94
CA THR A 40 2.20 4.09 -6.84
C THR A 40 1.07 3.10 -6.57
N VAL A 41 -0.20 3.53 -6.66
CA VAL A 41 -1.35 2.62 -6.52
C VAL A 41 -1.35 1.57 -7.64
N ALA A 42 -1.16 1.96 -8.90
CA ALA A 42 -1.11 1.02 -10.03
C ALA A 42 0.04 0.00 -9.91
N GLU A 43 1.23 0.45 -9.47
CA GLU A 43 2.35 -0.46 -9.21
C GLU A 43 2.05 -1.42 -8.05
N LEU A 44 1.36 -0.95 -7.00
CA LEU A 44 0.96 -1.77 -5.86
C LEU A 44 -0.06 -2.85 -6.27
N GLU A 45 -1.01 -2.52 -7.14
CA GLU A 45 -2.02 -3.46 -7.67
C GLU A 45 -1.35 -4.68 -8.33
N GLY A 46 -0.33 -4.46 -9.18
CA GLY A 46 0.42 -5.56 -9.79
C GLY A 46 1.11 -6.45 -8.74
N VAL A 47 1.77 -5.86 -7.74
CA VAL A 47 2.41 -6.62 -6.66
C VAL A 47 1.38 -7.41 -5.84
N VAL A 48 0.18 -6.86 -5.63
CA VAL A 48 -0.92 -7.55 -4.95
C VAL A 48 -1.41 -8.74 -5.77
N LEU A 49 -1.62 -8.59 -7.08
CA LEU A 49 -2.03 -9.69 -7.96
C LEU A 49 -1.04 -10.86 -7.92
N VAL A 50 0.26 -10.56 -8.02
CA VAL A 50 1.32 -11.56 -7.88
C VAL A 50 1.30 -12.20 -6.49
N THR A 51 1.15 -11.41 -5.43
CA THR A 51 1.11 -11.93 -4.04
C THR A 51 -0.08 -12.86 -3.80
N LEU A 52 -1.20 -12.61 -4.49
CA LEU A 52 -2.42 -13.41 -4.40
C LEU A 52 -2.45 -14.57 -5.42
N GLY A 53 -1.45 -14.70 -6.29
CA GLY A 53 -1.35 -15.77 -7.30
C GLY A 53 -2.24 -15.58 -8.53
N TYR A 54 -2.66 -14.35 -8.84
CA TYR A 54 -3.46 -14.04 -10.03
C TYR A 54 -2.63 -13.84 -11.31
N GLU A 55 -1.33 -13.62 -11.18
CA GLU A 55 -0.38 -13.53 -12.30
C GLU A 55 0.67 -14.63 -12.18
N LEU A 56 0.77 -15.47 -13.23
CA LEU A 56 1.81 -16.49 -13.47
C LEU A 56 2.55 -16.15 -14.76
#